data_AF-J9EXD2-F1
#
_entry.id   AF-J9EXD2-F1
#
_cell.length_a   1.000
_cell.length_b   1.000
_cell.length_c   1.000
_cell.angle_alpha   90.00
_cell.angle_beta   90.00
_cell.angle_gamma   90.00
#
_symmetry.space_group_name_H-M   'P 1'
#
loop_
_entity.id
_entity.type
_entity.pdbx_description
1 polymer ?
#
loop_
_entity_poly.entity_id
_entity_poly.type
_entity_poly.pdbx_seq_one_letter_code
_entity_poly.pdbx_strand_id
1 'polypeptide(L)'
;VIREHTNIISVPHVRYNDWPEYRAFEDPTTGHIVVSFKLIGLKVIWDGKSFVEIILTKRHQSKVCGLCGNFNGDPSDDLISRYASSSNHSISHFARSWAYDISCTQHQTKRNYLNYVRFA
;
A
#
# COMPACT_ATOMS: atom_id res chain seq x y z
N VAL A 1 19.24 -9.44 -0.96
CA VAL A 1 18.69 -10.25 -2.08
C VAL A 1 17.19 -10.23 -1.89
N ILE A 2 16.41 -9.93 -2.92
CA ILE A 2 14.94 -9.99 -2.80
C ILE A 2 14.50 -11.33 -3.38
N ARG A 3 13.62 -12.06 -2.69
CA ARG A 3 13.07 -13.34 -3.18
C ARG A 3 11.66 -13.10 -3.69
N GLU A 4 11.43 -13.35 -4.98
CA GLU A 4 10.11 -13.32 -5.60
C GLU A 4 9.83 -14.71 -6.19
N HIS A 5 8.81 -15.42 -5.71
CA HIS A 5 8.34 -16.68 -6.31
C HIS A 5 9.46 -17.68 -6.69
N THR A 6 10.43 -17.90 -5.79
CA THR A 6 11.67 -18.71 -5.97
C THR A 6 12.81 -18.09 -6.79
N ASN A 7 12.58 -16.97 -7.47
CA ASN A 7 13.64 -16.20 -8.11
C ASN A 7 14.41 -15.36 -7.08
N ILE A 8 15.74 -15.48 -7.14
CA ILE A 8 16.68 -14.67 -6.37
C ILE A 8 16.98 -13.44 -7.21
N ILE A 9 16.41 -12.30 -6.83
CA ILE A 9 16.76 -11.00 -7.41
C ILE A 9 17.99 -10.49 -6.67
N SER A 10 19.13 -10.58 -7.35
CA SER A 10 20.38 -9.96 -6.91
C SER A 10 20.22 -8.45 -6.94
N VAL A 11 20.15 -7.82 -5.76
CA VAL A 11 20.15 -6.36 -5.66
C VAL A 11 21.53 -5.88 -6.11
N PRO A 12 21.64 -5.05 -7.16
CA PRO A 12 22.93 -4.63 -7.67
C PRO A 12 23.70 -3.84 -6.60
N HIS A 13 25.01 -4.04 -6.54
CA HIS A 13 25.88 -3.19 -5.73
C HIS A 13 26.01 -1.85 -6.44
N VAL A 14 25.39 -0.79 -5.91
CA VAL A 14 25.42 0.55 -6.49
C VAL A 14 26.27 1.50 -5.64
N ARG A 15 27.20 2.20 -6.29
CA ARG A 15 28.07 3.21 -5.65
C ARG A 15 27.23 4.37 -5.12
N TYR A 16 27.65 4.99 -4.01
CA TYR A 16 26.94 6.11 -3.34
C TYR A 16 26.45 7.22 -4.28
N ASN A 17 27.26 7.57 -5.29
CA ASN A 17 26.96 8.64 -6.25
C ASN A 17 26.08 8.18 -7.42
N ASP A 18 25.99 6.87 -7.66
CA ASP A 18 25.19 6.26 -8.72
C ASP A 18 23.83 5.76 -8.17
N TRP A 19 23.49 6.07 -6.90
CA TRP A 19 22.33 5.48 -6.23
C TRP A 19 21.05 5.73 -7.02
N PRO A 20 20.22 4.70 -7.24
CA PRO A 20 18.93 4.89 -7.87
C PRO A 20 18.07 5.81 -6.99
N GLU A 21 17.10 6.46 -7.63
CA GLU A 21 16.05 7.25 -6.98
C GLU A 21 15.36 6.51 -5.81
N TYR A 22 15.44 5.18 -5.81
CA TYR A 22 14.91 4.29 -4.79
C TYR A 22 15.96 3.31 -4.23
N ARG A 23 15.71 2.82 -3.00
CA ARG A 23 16.48 1.77 -2.33
C ARG A 23 15.57 0.57 -2.10
N ALA A 24 16.02 -0.65 -2.39
CA ALA A 24 15.27 -1.87 -2.06
C ALA A 24 16.17 -2.84 -1.28
N PHE A 25 15.71 -3.32 -0.12
CA PHE A 25 16.46 -4.23 0.73
C PHE A 25 15.53 -5.10 1.57
N GLU A 26 16.04 -6.19 2.13
CA GLU A 26 15.33 -7.01 3.10
C GLU A 26 15.73 -6.55 4.50
N ASP A 27 14.74 -6.28 5.35
CA ASP A 27 14.97 -5.95 6.75
C ASP A 27 15.45 -7.21 7.49
N PRO A 28 16.65 -7.21 8.08
CA PRO A 28 17.22 -8.39 8.72
C PRO A 28 16.50 -8.82 10.00
N THR A 29 15.67 -7.95 10.59
CA THR A 29 14.93 -8.24 11.83
C THR A 29 13.57 -8.85 11.53
N THR A 30 12.89 -8.41 10.48
CA THR A 30 11.52 -8.84 10.14
C THR A 30 11.45 -9.75 8.91
N GLY A 31 12.49 -9.77 8.07
CA GLY A 31 12.46 -10.42 6.76
C GLY A 31 11.58 -9.69 5.73
N HIS A 32 11.05 -8.51 6.07
CA HIS A 32 10.22 -7.74 5.15
C HIS A 32 11.07 -7.08 4.06
N ILE A 33 10.50 -7.01 2.86
CA ILE A 33 11.07 -6.25 1.74
C ILE A 33 10.72 -4.78 1.95
N VAL A 34 11.74 -3.93 2.02
CA VAL A 34 11.62 -2.48 2.17
C VAL A 34 12.05 -1.80 0.89
N VAL A 35 11.15 -1.01 0.29
CA VAL A 35 11.42 -0.16 -0.87
C VAL A 35 11.25 1.30 -0.46
N SER A 36 12.31 2.11 -0.56
CA SER A 36 12.32 3.51 -0.13
C SER A 36 12.68 4.45 -1.27
N PHE A 37 11.74 5.32 -1.63
CA PHE A 37 11.89 6.38 -2.62
C PHE A 37 12.17 7.71 -1.90
N LYS A 38 13.45 8.03 -1.69
CA LYS A 38 13.84 9.17 -0.84
C LYS A 38 13.48 10.52 -1.45
N LEU A 39 13.56 10.66 -2.78
CA LEU A 39 13.29 11.93 -3.47
C LEU A 39 11.83 12.37 -3.41
N ILE A 40 10.91 11.40 -3.54
CA ILE A 40 9.47 11.67 -3.42
C ILE A 40 9.00 11.55 -1.97
N GLY A 41 9.74 10.87 -1.08
CA GLY A 41 9.41 10.74 0.33
C GLY A 41 8.35 9.67 0.61
N LEU A 42 8.50 8.52 -0.04
CA LEU A 42 7.65 7.32 0.07
C LEU A 42 8.52 6.13 0.52
N LYS A 43 7.98 5.27 1.38
CA LYS A 43 8.54 3.96 1.72
C LYS A 43 7.42 2.93 1.76
N VAL A 44 7.68 1.75 1.20
CA VAL A 44 6.79 0.59 1.19
C VAL A 44 7.49 -0.56 1.89
N ILE A 45 6.80 -1.23 2.79
CA ILE A 45 7.27 -2.41 3.51
C ILE A 45 6.29 -3.54 3.20
N TRP A 46 6.81 -4.70 2.79
CA TRP A 46 6.00 -5.82 2.33
C TRP A 46 6.55 -7.15 2.82
N ASP A 47 5.68 -8.05 3.28
CA ASP A 47 6.05 -9.39 3.77
C ASP A 47 6.16 -10.47 2.69
N GLY A 48 5.97 -10.11 1.42
CA GLY A 48 5.93 -11.09 0.32
C GLY A 48 4.56 -11.77 0.15
N LYS A 49 3.56 -11.44 0.98
CA LYS A 49 2.25 -12.09 1.03
C LYS A 49 1.12 -11.07 1.14
N SER A 50 0.70 -10.71 2.35
CA SER A 50 -0.53 -9.96 2.62
C SER A 50 -0.33 -8.66 3.38
N PHE A 51 0.82 -8.48 4.02
CA PHE A 51 1.11 -7.29 4.80
C PHE A 51 1.80 -6.25 3.92
N VAL A 52 1.20 -5.07 3.82
CA VAL A 52 1.79 -3.90 3.16
C VAL A 52 1.64 -2.71 4.10
N GLU A 53 2.75 -2.01 4.34
CA GLU A 53 2.77 -0.75 5.06
C GLU A 53 3.35 0.34 4.16
N ILE A 54 2.64 1.47 4.07
CA ILE A 54 3.05 2.65 3.29
C ILE A 54 3.35 3.77 4.27
N ILE A 55 4.58 4.27 4.21
CA ILE A 55 5.06 5.39 5.02
C ILE A 55 5.30 6.58 4.10
N LEU A 56 4.57 7.66 4.36
CA LEU A 56 4.69 8.92 3.65
C LEU A 56 5.34 9.99 4.53
N THR A 57 6.21 10.80 3.94
CA THR A 57 6.68 12.02 4.60
C THR A 57 5.57 13.08 4.63
N LYS A 58 5.67 14.05 5.56
CA LYS A 58 4.75 15.19 5.69
C LYS A 58 4.57 16.01 4.40
N ARG A 59 5.43 15.87 3.39
CA ARG A 59 5.25 16.45 2.05
C ARG A 59 3.89 16.10 1.43
N HIS A 60 3.33 14.95 1.79
CA HIS A 60 2.06 14.42 1.28
C HIS A 60 0.86 14.71 2.19
N GLN A 61 1.04 15.42 3.30
CA GLN A 61 -0.05 15.75 4.22
C GLN A 61 -1.17 16.45 3.46
N SER A 62 -2.39 15.93 3.59
CA SER A 62 -3.59 16.42 2.89
C SER A 62 -3.50 16.42 1.35
N LYS A 63 -2.62 15.60 0.75
CA LYS A 63 -2.43 15.49 -0.72
C LYS A 63 -2.67 14.08 -1.26
N VAL A 64 -3.09 13.17 -0.41
CA VAL A 64 -3.41 11.79 -0.76
C VAL A 64 -4.88 11.51 -0.48
N CYS A 65 -5.40 10.47 -1.08
CA CYS A 65 -6.73 9.96 -0.84
C CYS A 65 -6.73 8.46 -1.15
N GLY A 66 -7.63 7.71 -0.53
CA GLY A 66 -7.74 6.28 -0.76
C GLY A 66 -8.22 5.53 0.47
N LEU A 67 -7.96 4.23 0.46
CA LEU A 67 -8.30 3.33 1.58
C LEU A 67 -7.52 3.65 2.86
N CYS A 68 -6.37 4.31 2.75
CA CYS A 68 -5.55 4.77 3.89
C CYS A 68 -5.92 6.19 4.35
N GLY A 69 -7.05 6.74 3.91
CA GLY A 69 -7.49 8.08 4.29
C GLY A 69 -6.83 9.21 3.50
N ASN A 70 -6.86 10.41 4.08
CA ASN A 70 -6.40 11.64 3.41
C ASN A 70 -5.10 12.24 3.99
N PHE A 71 -4.58 11.63 5.07
CA PHE A 71 -3.37 12.03 5.78
C PHE A 71 -3.38 13.51 6.21
N ASN A 72 -4.51 14.02 6.73
CA ASN A 72 -4.60 15.38 7.30
C ASN A 72 -4.34 15.41 8.83
N GLY A 73 -4.41 14.26 9.51
CA GLY A 73 -4.26 14.13 10.97
C GLY A 73 -5.59 14.06 11.73
N ASP A 74 -6.72 14.07 11.05
CA ASP A 74 -8.06 13.91 11.59
C ASP A 74 -8.64 12.54 11.20
N PRO A 75 -8.66 11.55 12.12
CA PRO A 75 -9.20 10.23 11.81
C PRO A 75 -10.71 10.22 11.58
N SER A 76 -11.43 11.31 11.91
CA SER A 76 -12.89 11.37 11.74
C SER A 76 -13.32 11.49 10.27
N ASP A 77 -12.42 11.91 9.38
CA ASP A 77 -12.69 12.09 7.95
C ASP A 77 -11.90 11.15 7.02
N ASP A 78 -11.19 10.15 7.55
CA ASP A 78 -10.42 9.22 6.72
C ASP A 78 -11.31 8.27 5.88
N LEU A 79 -12.59 8.11 6.24
CA LEU A 79 -13.57 7.28 5.51
C LEU A 79 -14.31 8.06 4.40
N ILE A 80 -13.60 8.93 3.67
CA ILE A 80 -14.14 9.65 2.49
C ILE A 80 -14.24 8.72 1.28
N SER A 81 -15.45 8.64 0.71
CA SER A 81 -15.72 7.92 -0.55
C SER A 81 -14.98 8.55 -1.73
N ARG A 82 -14.55 7.74 -2.72
CA ARG A 82 -13.89 8.22 -3.96
C ARG A 82 -14.65 9.36 -4.66
N TYR A 83 -15.98 9.36 -4.58
CA TYR A 83 -16.83 10.36 -5.25
C TYR A 83 -17.11 11.61 -4.40
N ALA A 84 -16.42 11.77 -3.27
CA ALA A 84 -16.48 12.94 -2.39
C ALA A 84 -17.90 13.34 -1.91
N SER A 85 -18.88 12.43 -2.02
CA SER A 85 -20.30 12.76 -1.84
C SER A 85 -20.83 12.64 -0.42
N SER A 86 -20.06 12.07 0.52
CA SER A 86 -20.37 12.03 1.95
C SER A 86 -19.29 11.27 2.73
N SER A 87 -19.10 11.62 4.00
CA SER A 87 -18.55 10.72 5.01
C SER A 87 -19.56 9.57 5.18
N ASN A 88 -19.32 8.45 4.50
CA ASN A 88 -20.21 7.30 4.62
C ASN A 88 -19.90 6.56 5.92
N HIS A 89 -20.90 6.44 6.80
CA HIS A 89 -20.76 5.66 8.05
C HIS A 89 -20.56 4.16 7.83
N SER A 90 -20.67 3.67 6.60
CA SER A 90 -20.47 2.27 6.26
C SER A 90 -19.10 2.03 5.63
N ILE A 91 -18.26 1.28 6.35
CA ILE A 91 -16.93 0.83 5.91
C ILE A 91 -17.01 0.08 4.57
N SER A 92 -18.05 -0.73 4.35
CA SER A 92 -18.19 -1.50 3.11
C SER A 92 -18.47 -0.62 1.89
N HIS A 93 -19.29 0.43 2.05
CA HIS A 93 -19.53 1.41 1.00
C HIS A 93 -18.28 2.25 0.72
N PHE A 94 -17.56 2.67 1.77
CA PHE A 94 -16.27 3.35 1.63
C PHE A 94 -15.28 2.48 0.83
N ALA A 95 -15.03 1.24 1.25
CA ALA A 95 -14.07 0.36 0.59
C ALA A 95 -14.47 0.06 -0.87
N ARG A 96 -15.77 -0.14 -1.14
CA ARG A 96 -16.28 -0.37 -2.49
C ARG A 96 -16.13 0.85 -3.40
N SER A 97 -16.22 2.06 -2.87
CA SER A 97 -16.02 3.28 -3.66
C SER A 97 -14.59 3.39 -4.23
N TRP A 98 -13.62 2.79 -3.54
CA TRP A 98 -12.21 2.75 -3.92
C TRP A 98 -11.84 1.51 -4.75
N ALA A 99 -12.79 0.66 -5.14
CA ALA A 99 -12.51 -0.42 -6.08
C ALA A 99 -12.14 0.15 -7.46
N TYR A 100 -11.02 -0.29 -8.04
CA TYR A 100 -10.62 0.13 -9.39
C TYR A 100 -11.61 -0.37 -10.45
N ASP A 101 -11.98 -1.65 -10.37
CA ASP A 101 -12.93 -2.28 -11.29
C ASP A 101 -14.28 -2.53 -10.59
N ILE A 102 -15.30 -1.81 -11.04
CA ILE A 102 -16.68 -1.94 -10.55
C ILE A 102 -17.33 -3.26 -10.97
N SER A 103 -16.77 -3.95 -11.97
CA SER A 103 -17.19 -5.26 -12.45
C SER A 103 -16.66 -6.41 -11.60
N CYS A 104 -15.87 -6.13 -10.55
CA CYS A 104 -15.64 -7.07 -9.46
C CYS A 104 -16.99 -7.44 -8.82
N THR A 105 -17.61 -8.46 -9.39
CA THR A 105 -18.72 -9.16 -8.79
C THR A 105 -18.20 -9.75 -7.50
N GLN A 106 -18.94 -9.56 -6.41
CA GLN A 106 -18.76 -10.42 -5.27
C GLN A 106 -19.06 -11.83 -5.78
N HIS A 107 -18.02 -12.59 -6.15
CA HIS A 107 -18.05 -13.98 -5.78
C HIS A 107 -18.25 -13.94 -4.28
N GLN A 108 -19.51 -14.11 -3.85
CA GLN A 108 -19.84 -14.33 -2.46
C GLN A 108 -18.81 -15.35 -2.01
N THR A 109 -17.87 -14.88 -1.19
CA THR A 109 -17.01 -15.74 -0.45
C THR A 109 -17.96 -16.50 0.45
N LYS A 110 -18.46 -17.64 -0.05
CA LYS A 110 -19.01 -18.70 0.80
C LYS A 110 -18.00 -18.79 1.92
N ARG A 111 -18.50 -18.51 3.12
CA ARG A 111 -17.83 -18.07 4.35
C ARG A 111 -16.81 -19.07 4.90
N ASN A 112 -15.98 -19.66 4.05
CA ASN A 112 -15.10 -20.78 4.34
C ASN A 112 -13.75 -20.77 3.59
N TYR A 113 -13.47 -19.94 2.56
CA TYR A 113 -12.21 -20.14 1.78
C TYR A 113 -11.51 -18.95 1.10
N LEU A 114 -11.64 -17.66 1.46
CA LEU A 114 -10.76 -16.62 0.86
C LEU A 114 -10.32 -15.53 1.85
N ASN A 115 -9.10 -15.69 2.36
CA ASN A 115 -8.31 -14.69 3.09
C ASN A 115 -7.49 -13.79 2.14
N TYR A 116 -8.02 -13.38 0.99
CA TYR A 116 -7.30 -12.44 0.12
C TYR A 116 -8.29 -11.51 -0.59
N VAL A 117 -8.59 -10.38 0.04
CA VAL A 117 -9.12 -9.21 -0.66
C VAL A 117 -7.94 -8.51 -1.30
N ARG A 118 -7.86 -8.50 -2.64
CA ARG A 118 -6.88 -7.70 -3.37
C ARG A 118 -7.39 -6.27 -3.44
N PHE A 119 -6.70 -5.36 -2.78
CA PHE A 119 -6.79 -3.94 -3.06
C PHE A 119 -5.67 -3.60 -4.04
N ALA A 120 -6.04 -3.06 -5.19
CA ALA A 120 -5.10 -2.47 -6.15
C ALA A 120 -4.73 -1.06 -5.70
#